data_AF-A0A7C1TRA8-F1
#
_entry.id   AF-A0A7C1TRA8-F1
#
_cell.length_a   1.000
_cell.length_b   1.000
_cell.length_c   1.000
_cell.angle_alpha   90.00
_cell.angle_beta   90.00
_cell.angle_gamma   90.00
#
_symmetry.space_group_name_H-M   'P 1'
#
loop_
_entity.id
_entity.type
_entity.pdbx_description
1 polymer ?
#
loop_
_entity_poly.entity_id
_entity_poly.type
_entity_poly.pdbx_seq_one_letter_code
_entity_poly.pdbx_strand_id
1 'polypeptide(L)'
;MIGPAMFTNIEALDSSKHGNLLFKPVSNYAFAAGVSSAPISVTEIVEAAKYYPVSFALEEPLLPIALLSLKGPPDPWTKRN
;
A
#
# COMPACT_ATOMS: atom_id res chain seq x y z
N MET A 1 -13.80 3.11 -1.77
CA MET A 1 -12.78 3.98 -2.40
C MET A 1 -11.55 3.11 -2.59
N ILE A 2 -11.26 2.76 -3.85
CA ILE A 2 -10.15 1.91 -4.27
C ILE A 2 -8.85 2.64 -3.89
N GLY A 3 -7.93 2.00 -3.15
CA GLY A 3 -6.58 2.54 -3.01
C GLY A 3 -5.99 2.72 -4.41
N PRO A 4 -5.25 3.81 -4.68
CA PRO A 4 -4.75 4.07 -6.03
C PRO A 4 -4.01 2.84 -6.54
N ALA A 5 -4.27 2.44 -7.79
CA ALA A 5 -3.43 1.46 -8.47
C ALA A 5 -1.98 1.92 -8.30
N MET A 6 -1.13 1.09 -7.69
CA MET A 6 0.27 1.50 -7.43
C MET A 6 1.00 1.90 -8.72
N PHE A 7 0.53 1.38 -9.87
CA PHE A 7 1.01 1.70 -11.20
C PHE A 7 -0.17 2.04 -12.10
N THR A 8 -0.12 3.20 -12.73
CA THR A 8 -1.16 3.71 -13.64
C THR A 8 -0.69 3.82 -15.08
N ASN A 9 0.62 3.72 -15.33
CA ASN A 9 1.21 3.86 -16.65
C ASN A 9 2.26 2.77 -16.88
N ILE A 10 1.85 1.67 -17.53
CA ILE A 10 2.75 0.58 -17.90
C ILE A 10 3.43 0.98 -19.21
N GLU A 11 4.76 1.11 -19.18
CA GLU A 11 5.56 1.42 -20.36
C GLU A 11 6.80 0.52 -20.45
N ALA A 12 7.32 0.35 -21.69
CA ALA A 12 8.53 -0.41 -21.90
C ALA A 12 9.75 0.31 -21.30
N LEU A 13 10.67 -0.46 -20.73
CA LEU A 13 11.86 0.11 -20.10
C LEU A 13 12.78 0.72 -21.16
N ASP A 14 12.97 2.05 -21.10
CA ASP A 14 13.88 2.80 -21.97
C ASP A 14 15.04 3.37 -21.14
N SER A 15 16.29 3.13 -21.56
CA SER A 15 17.47 3.56 -20.80
C SER A 15 17.66 5.08 -20.78
N SER A 16 17.23 5.79 -21.84
CA SER A 16 17.30 7.25 -21.91
C SER A 16 16.26 7.92 -21.01
N LYS A 17 15.07 7.33 -20.86
CA LYS A 17 13.99 7.85 -20.02
C LYS A 17 14.11 7.42 -18.55
N HIS A 18 14.52 6.18 -18.31
CA HIS A 18 14.46 5.55 -16.98
C HIS A 18 15.82 5.36 -16.31
N GLY A 19 16.94 5.66 -17.00
CA GLY A 19 18.28 5.42 -16.47
C GLY A 19 18.60 6.11 -15.14
N ASN A 20 17.86 7.16 -14.80
CA ASN A 20 18.01 7.90 -13.54
C ASN A 20 16.91 7.60 -12.50
N LEU A 21 16.02 6.63 -12.77
CA LEU A 21 15.03 6.16 -11.80
C LEU A 21 15.74 5.27 -10.77
N LEU A 22 16.22 5.92 -9.71
CA LEU A 22 16.90 5.29 -8.60
C LEU A 22 16.07 5.44 -7.33
N PHE A 23 16.22 4.48 -6.41
CA PHE A 23 15.66 4.61 -5.08
C PHE A 23 16.25 5.85 -4.40
N LYS A 24 15.39 6.79 -4.03
CA LYS A 24 15.76 7.98 -3.26
C LYS A 24 15.42 7.72 -1.80
N PRO A 25 16.40 7.55 -0.91
CA PRO A 25 16.12 7.37 0.50
C PRO A 25 15.37 8.59 1.04
N VAL A 26 14.29 8.34 1.75
CA VAL A 26 13.53 9.36 2.46
C VAL A 26 13.87 9.29 3.95
N SER A 27 13.93 10.44 4.60
CA SER A 27 14.23 10.53 6.03
C SER A 27 13.08 10.06 6.92
N ASN A 28 11.85 10.04 6.38
CA ASN A 28 10.66 9.56 7.07
C ASN A 28 9.59 9.08 6.08
N TYR A 29 8.58 8.40 6.62
CA TYR A 29 7.45 7.86 5.86
C TYR A 29 6.19 8.75 5.93
N ALA A 30 6.35 10.07 6.12
CA ALA A 30 5.20 10.98 6.25
C ALA A 30 4.29 10.99 5.01
N PHE A 31 4.84 10.71 3.82
CA PHE A 31 4.07 10.55 2.59
C PHE A 31 3.02 9.42 2.66
N ALA A 32 3.21 8.45 3.57
CA ALA A 32 2.34 7.29 3.75
C ALA A 32 1.45 7.39 5.00
N ALA A 33 1.38 8.55 5.67
CA ALA A 33 0.67 8.69 6.95
C ALA A 33 -0.83 8.31 6.90
N GLY A 34 -1.46 8.39 5.73
CA GLY A 34 -2.86 7.99 5.53
C GLY A 34 -3.06 6.58 4.96
N VAL A 35 -1.98 5.84 4.70
CA VAL A 35 -2.03 4.51 4.06
C VAL A 35 -2.15 3.44 5.15
N SER A 36 -3.31 2.81 5.25
CA SER A 36 -3.57 1.73 6.21
C SER A 36 -3.52 0.33 5.59
N SER A 37 -3.37 0.25 4.27
CA SER A 37 -3.39 -0.99 3.53
C SER A 37 -2.58 -0.88 2.25
N ALA A 38 -1.97 -1.98 1.82
CA ALA A 38 -1.25 -2.06 0.56
C ALA A 38 -1.65 -3.34 -0.20
N PRO A 39 -1.97 -3.25 -1.51
CA PRO A 39 -2.06 -4.44 -2.34
C PRO A 39 -0.69 -5.12 -2.40
N ILE A 40 -0.67 -6.44 -2.33
CA ILE A 40 0.54 -7.26 -2.41
C ILE A 40 0.40 -8.30 -3.52
N SER A 41 1.51 -8.69 -4.12
CA SER A 41 1.56 -9.78 -5.08
C SER A 41 1.40 -11.14 -4.39
N VAL A 42 1.05 -12.17 -5.16
CA VAL A 42 0.93 -13.55 -4.66
C VAL A 42 2.25 -14.03 -4.04
N THR A 43 3.39 -13.62 -4.60
CA THR A 43 4.72 -13.96 -4.11
C THR A 43 5.07 -13.29 -2.78
N GLU A 44 4.39 -12.20 -2.41
CA GLU A 44 4.62 -11.47 -1.17
C GLU A 44 3.75 -11.99 0.00
N ILE A 45 2.70 -12.79 -0.27
CA ILE A 45 1.73 -13.24 0.74
C ILE A 45 2.42 -13.92 1.92
N VAL A 46 3.32 -14.89 1.65
CA VAL A 46 3.94 -15.72 2.69
C VAL A 46 4.78 -14.86 3.65
N GLU A 47 5.47 -13.85 3.13
CA GLU A 47 6.29 -12.96 3.96
C GLU A 47 5.42 -11.93 4.68
N ALA A 48 4.48 -11.29 3.96
CA ALA A 48 3.60 -10.27 4.53
C ALA A 48 2.73 -10.84 5.66
N ALA A 49 2.19 -12.05 5.49
CA ALA A 49 1.33 -12.72 6.47
C ALA A 49 2.02 -13.00 7.82
N LYS A 50 3.35 -12.96 7.89
CA LYS A 50 4.09 -13.10 9.16
C LYS A 50 3.93 -11.88 10.06
N TYR A 51 3.67 -10.71 9.48
CA TYR A 51 3.68 -9.43 10.19
C TYR A 51 2.33 -8.69 10.11
N TYR A 52 1.58 -8.91 9.04
CA TYR A 52 0.35 -8.18 8.73
C TYR A 52 -0.79 -9.15 8.40
N PRO A 53 -2.02 -8.85 8.85
CA PRO A 53 -3.19 -9.54 8.33
C PRO A 53 -3.31 -9.34 6.82
N VAL A 54 -3.59 -10.43 6.09
CA VAL A 54 -3.84 -10.41 4.65
C VAL A 54 -5.32 -10.67 4.40
N SER A 55 -5.97 -9.78 3.67
CA SER A 55 -7.35 -9.90 3.23
C SER A 55 -7.42 -10.14 1.73
N PHE A 56 -8.42 -10.89 1.29
CA PHE A 56 -8.70 -11.14 -0.13
C PHE A 56 -10.04 -10.50 -0.45
N ALA A 57 -10.07 -9.65 -1.47
CA ALA A 57 -11.30 -9.01 -1.91
C ALA A 57 -12.22 -10.04 -2.59
N LEU A 58 -13.52 -9.92 -2.35
CA LEU A 58 -14.55 -10.73 -3.04
C LEU A 58 -14.92 -10.14 -4.41
N GLU A 59 -14.52 -8.90 -4.67
CA GLU A 59 -14.74 -8.15 -5.91
C GLU A 59 -13.44 -7.44 -6.33
N GLU A 60 -13.38 -6.95 -7.57
CA GLU A 60 -12.17 -6.33 -8.12
C GLU A 60 -11.66 -5.11 -7.31
N PRO A 61 -10.33 -4.90 -7.19
CA PRO A 61 -9.27 -5.74 -7.73
C PRO A 61 -9.04 -7.01 -6.89
N LEU A 62 -8.91 -8.17 -7.55
CA LEU A 62 -8.66 -9.47 -6.91
C LEU A 62 -7.26 -9.63 -6.27
N LEU A 63 -6.54 -8.53 -6.06
CA LEU A 63 -5.23 -8.57 -5.42
C LEU A 63 -5.37 -8.75 -3.91
N PRO A 64 -4.55 -9.59 -3.28
CA PRO A 64 -4.46 -9.66 -1.83
C PRO A 64 -4.04 -8.29 -1.26
N ILE A 65 -4.55 -7.97 -0.07
CA ILE A 65 -4.30 -6.70 0.60
C ILE A 65 -3.68 -6.98 1.97
N ALA A 66 -2.49 -6.43 2.22
CA ALA A 66 -1.91 -6.38 3.56
C ALA A 66 -2.49 -5.20 4.34
N LEU A 67 -2.94 -5.43 5.56
CA LEU A 67 -3.39 -4.38 6.49
C LEU A 67 -2.21 -3.88 7.32
N LEU A 68 -1.76 -2.66 7.02
CA LEU A 68 -0.56 -2.04 7.62
C LEU A 68 -0.86 -1.33 8.94
N SER A 69 -2.09 -0.85 9.11
CA SER A 69 -2.55 -0.26 10.35
C SER A 69 -4.03 -0.53 10.55
N LEU A 70 -4.42 -0.67 11.82
CA LEU A 70 -5.83 -0.72 12.21
C LEU A 70 -6.25 0.70 12.57
N LYS A 71 -7.14 1.30 11.78
CA LYS A 71 -7.90 2.44 12.26
C LYS A 71 -8.89 1.88 13.28
N GLY A 72 -8.56 2.01 14.56
CA GLY A 72 -9.51 1.69 15.63
C GLY A 72 -10.81 2.48 15.44
N PRO A 73 -11.94 2.00 15.99
CA PRO A 73 -13.12 2.85 16.10
C PRO A 73 -12.70 4.19 16.72
N PRO A 74 -13.30 5.32 16.31
CA PRO A 74 -13.06 6.59 17.00
C PRO A 74 -13.18 6.34 18.49
N ASP A 75 -12.18 6.75 19.27
CA ASP A 75 -12.28 6.65 20.72
C ASP A 75 -13.61 7.32 21.13
N PRO A 76 -14.53 6.58 21.79
CA PRO A 76 -15.85 7.10 22.14
C PRO A 76 -15.77 8.34 23.04
N TRP A 77 -14.60 8.60 23.65
CA TRP A 77 -14.36 9.74 24.53
C TRP A 77 -13.69 10.93 23.85
N THR A 78 -13.29 10.82 22.59
CA THR A 78 -12.73 11.96 21.85
C THR A 78 -13.87 12.90 21.44
N LYS A 79 -14.11 13.93 22.25
CA LYS A 79 -15.05 15.01 21.90
C LYS A 79 -14.56 15.73 20.64
N ARG A 80 -15.41 15.77 19.61
CA ARG A 80 -15.23 16.65 18.46
C ARG A 80 -15.46 18.08 18.96
N ASN A 81 -14.40 18.87 18.99
CA ASN A 81 -14.51 20.33 19.09
C ASN A 81 -14.91 20.90 17.74
#